data_AF-A0A392RDR4-F1
#
_entry.id   AF-A0A392RDR4-F1
#
_cell.length_a   1.000
_cell.length_b   1.000
_cell.length_c   1.000
_cell.angle_alpha   90.00
_cell.angle_beta   90.00
_cell.angle_gamma   90.00
#
_symmetry.space_group_name_H-M   'P 1'
#
loop_
_entity.id
_entity.type
_entity.pdbx_description
1 polymer ?
#
loop_
_entity_poly.entity_id
_entity_poly.type
_entity_poly.pdbx_seq_one_letter_code
_entity_poly.pdbx_strand_id
1 'polypeptide(L)' 'AASPGGLLQPLTIPDRVWENVSIDFITDLPKSRGFEAILVVVERLSKYCHCIPLKHPYTARTVAE' A
#
# COMPACT_ATOMS: atom_id res chain seq x y z
N ALA A 1 -19.02 28.02 -11.02
CA ALA A 1 -19.01 26.98 -9.98
C ALA A 1 -18.76 25.65 -10.67
N ALA A 2 -17.76 24.87 -10.23
CA ALA A 2 -17.52 23.53 -10.78
C ALA A 2 -18.69 22.62 -10.41
N SER A 3 -19.20 21.85 -11.36
CA SER A 3 -20.22 20.83 -11.14
C SER A 3 -19.70 19.80 -10.12
N PRO A 4 -20.52 19.33 -9.15
CA PRO A 4 -20.07 18.32 -8.20
C PRO A 4 -19.69 17.04 -8.97
N GLY A 5 -18.46 16.56 -8.73
CA GLY A 5 -17.86 15.44 -9.46
C GLY A 5 -18.46 14.08 -9.06
N GLY A 6 -19.75 13.86 -9.33
CA GLY A 6 -20.42 12.56 -9.19
C GLY A 6 -20.35 11.90 -7.80
N LEU A 7 -20.87 10.67 -7.70
CA LEU A 7 -20.66 9.80 -6.54
C LEU A 7 -19.44 8.91 -6.80
N LEU A 8 -18.62 8.66 -5.77
CA LEU A 8 -17.54 7.68 -5.85
C LEU A 8 -18.13 6.27 -5.90
N GLN A 9 -17.52 5.38 -6.70
CA GLN A 9 -17.86 3.96 -6.73
C GLN A 9 -16.87 3.15 -5.87
N PRO A 10 -17.27 2.67 -4.69
CA PRO A 10 -16.40 1.85 -3.85
C PRO A 10 -16.21 0.44 -4.45
N LEU A 11 -15.06 -0.17 -4.14
CA LEU A 11 -14.80 -1.58 -4.43
C LEU A 11 -15.67 -2.47 -3.55
N THR A 12 -16.01 -3.67 -4.05
CA THR A 12 -16.68 -4.68 -3.25
C THR A 12 -15.81 -5.13 -2.07
N ILE A 13 -16.48 -5.44 -0.96
CA ILE A 13 -15.84 -6.01 0.23
C ILE A 13 -15.50 -7.48 -0.08
N PRO A 14 -14.29 -7.98 0.25
CA PRO A 14 -13.98 -9.40 0.11
C PRO A 14 -14.79 -10.28 1.05
N ASP A 15 -15.00 -11.53 0.66
CA ASP A 15 -15.67 -12.53 1.51
C ASP A 15 -14.67 -13.34 2.35
N ARG A 16 -13.39 -13.34 1.96
CA ARG A 16 -12.33 -14.10 2.66
C ARG A 16 -11.11 -13.25 2.97
N VAL A 17 -10.45 -13.59 4.07
CA VAL A 17 -9.12 -13.04 4.39
C VAL A 17 -8.14 -13.43 3.27
N TRP A 18 -7.26 -12.50 2.93
CA TRP A 18 -6.24 -12.65 1.87
C TRP A 18 -6.79 -12.72 0.45
N GLU A 19 -8.08 -12.50 0.23
CA GLU A 19 -8.67 -12.51 -1.11
C GLU A 19 -8.25 -11.29 -1.94
N ASN A 20 -8.13 -10.11 -1.32
CA ASN A 20 -7.44 -9.01 -1.96
C ASN A 20 -6.71 -8.12 -0.95
N VAL A 21 -5.53 -7.68 -1.39
CA VAL A 21 -4.58 -6.87 -0.65
C VAL A 21 -4.36 -5.56 -1.39
N SER A 22 -4.15 -4.48 -0.64
CA SER A 22 -3.61 -3.23 -1.17
C SER A 22 -2.13 -3.14 -0.83
N ILE A 23 -1.34 -2.61 -1.77
CA ILE A 23 0.11 -2.41 -1.63
C ILE A 23 0.39 -0.93 -1.78
N ASP A 24 1.21 -0.37 -0.88
CA ASP A 24 1.63 1.02 -0.93
C ASP A 24 3.08 1.19 -0.45
N PHE A 25 3.70 2.32 -0.75
CA PHE A 25 5.05 2.66 -0.33
C PHE A 25 5.04 3.96 0.46
N ILE A 26 5.57 3.92 1.68
CA ILE A 26 5.93 5.12 2.43
C ILE A 26 7.40 5.39 2.13
N THR A 27 7.68 6.46 1.39
CA THR A 27 9.03 6.82 0.93
C THR A 27 9.56 8.06 1.66
N ASP A 28 10.80 8.44 1.35
CA ASP A 28 11.42 9.68 1.82
C ASP A 28 11.50 9.81 3.34
N LEU A 29 11.60 8.66 4.03
CA LEU A 29 11.77 8.62 5.47
C LEU A 29 13.23 8.91 5.85
N PRO A 30 13.46 9.51 7.03
CA PRO A 30 14.80 9.59 7.60
C PRO A 30 15.44 8.19 7.68
N LYS A 31 16.72 8.09 7.30
CA LYS A 31 17.45 6.83 7.31
C LYS A 31 17.53 6.24 8.72
N SER A 32 17.06 5.01 8.86
CA SER A 32 17.23 4.19 10.07
C SER A 32 17.91 2.87 9.70
N ARG A 33 19.15 2.66 10.17
CA ARG A 33 19.96 1.47 9.84
C ARG A 33 20.08 1.18 8.32
N GLY A 34 20.07 2.25 7.52
CA GLY A 34 20.13 2.20 6.06
C GLY A 34 18.80 1.94 5.35
N PHE A 35 17.69 1.83 6.08
CA PHE A 35 16.33 1.78 5.52
C PHE A 35 15.74 3.19 5.47
N GLU A 36 15.03 3.50 4.38
CA GLU A 36 14.45 4.83 4.13
C GLU A 36 13.07 4.78 3.46
N ALA A 37 12.50 3.58 3.35
CA ALA A 37 11.12 3.39 2.90
C ALA A 37 10.48 2.19 3.60
N ILE A 38 9.15 2.13 3.57
CA ILE A 38 8.35 1.02 4.10
C ILE A 38 7.38 0.57 3.01
N LEU A 39 7.45 -0.70 2.63
CA LEU A 39 6.42 -1.38 1.87
C LEU A 39 5.29 -1.76 2.82
N VAL A 40 4.08 -1.30 2.51
CA VAL A 40 2.88 -1.53 3.30
C VAL A 40 1.97 -2.46 2.51
N VAL A 41 1.66 -3.63 3.06
CA VAL A 41 0.71 -4.58 2.48
C VAL A 41 -0.45 -4.76 3.44
N VAL A 42 -1.65 -4.40 3.00
CA VAL A 42 -2.86 -4.45 3.83
C VAL A 42 -3.88 -5.40 3.25
N GLU A 43 -4.31 -6.36 4.04
CA GLU A 43 -5.43 -7.25 3.73
C GLU A 43 -6.76 -6.50 3.94
N ARG A 44 -7.61 -6.42 2.90
CA ARG A 44 -8.72 -5.44 2.93
C ARG A 44 -9.86 -5.80 3.88
N LEU A 45 -10.07 -7.08 4.22
CA LEU A 45 -11.18 -7.54 5.07
C LEU A 45 -10.87 -7.31 6.56
N SER A 46 -9.78 -7.87 7.07
CA SER A 46 -9.37 -7.77 8.48
C SER A 46 -8.57 -6.50 8.81
N LYS A 47 -8.10 -5.77 7.78
CA LYS A 47 -7.16 -4.64 7.90
C LYS A 47 -5.81 -5.01 8.52
N TYR A 48 -5.47 -6.29 8.53
CA TYR A 48 -4.14 -6.74 8.93
C TYR A 48 -3.08 -6.18 7.98
N CYS A 49 -1.99 -5.68 8.55
CA CYS A 49 -0.97 -4.93 7.82
C CYS A 49 0.43 -5.52 8.05
N HIS A 50 1.18 -5.71 6.97
CA HIS A 50 2.60 -5.97 6.99
C HIS A 50 3.38 -4.70 6.62
N CYS A 51 4.24 -4.25 7.53
CA CYS A 51 5.17 -3.15 7.30
C CYS A 51 6.59 -3.71 7.11
N ILE A 52 7.11 -3.63 5.89
CA ILE A 52 8.40 -4.21 5.51
C ILE A 52 9.37 -3.07 5.17
N PRO A 53 10.48 -2.91 5.91
CA PRO A 53 11.42 -1.82 5.65
C PRO A 53 12.25 -2.12 4.39
N LEU A 54 12.47 -1.09 3.56
CA LEU A 54 13.23 -1.17 2.31
C LEU A 54 14.46 -0.25 2.33
N LYS A 55 15.52 -0.69 1.65
CA LYS A 55 16.75 0.08 1.39
C LYS A 55 16.83 0.41 -0.09
N HIS A 56 17.28 1.61 -0.46
CA HIS A 56 17.60 1.86 -1.86
C HIS A 56 18.85 1.10 -2.32
N PRO A 57 18.94 0.78 -3.62
CA PRO A 57 17.90 1.02 -4.64
C PRO A 57 16.78 -0.03 -4.59
N TYR A 58 15.53 0.41 -4.74
CA TYR A 58 14.39 -0.46 -5.03
C TYR A 58 13.50 0.22 -6.08
N THR A 59 12.72 -0.57 -6.79
CA THR A 59 11.66 -0.09 -7.70
C THR A 59 10.38 -0.85 -7.40
N ALA A 60 9.23 -0.27 -7.77
CA ALA A 60 7.95 -0.98 -7.64
C ALA A 60 7.98 -2.33 -8.38
N ARG A 61 8.66 -2.39 -9.53
CA ARG A 61 8.83 -3.62 -10.31
C ARG A 61 9.62 -4.68 -9.55
N THR A 62 10.80 -4.35 -9.05
CA THR A 62 11.67 -5.29 -8.32
C THR A 62 11.04 -5.80 -7.01
N VAL A 63 10.04 -5.10 -6.48
CA VAL A 63 9.28 -5.50 -5.28
C VAL A 63 8.06 -6.36 -5.64
N ALA A 64 7.51 -6.21 -6.84
CA ALA A 64 6.33 -6.93 -7.32
C ALA A 64 6.64 -8.25 -8.06
N GLU A 65 7.87 -8.42 -8.55
CA GLU A 65 8.40 -9.66 -9.14
C GLU A 65 8.72 -10.71 -8.05
#